data_AF-A0A2K4FD40-F1
#
_entry.id   AF-A0A2K4FD40-F1
#
_cell.length_a   1.000
_cell.length_b   1.000
_cell.length_c   1.000
_cell.angle_alpha   90.00
_cell.angle_beta   90.00
_cell.angle_gamma   90.00
#
_symmetry.space_group_name_H-M   'P 1'
#
loop_
_entity.id
_entity.type
_entity.pdbx_description
1 polymer ?
#
loop_
_entity_poly.entity_id
_entity_poly.type
_entity_poly.pdbx_seq_one_letter_code
_entity_poly.pdbx_strand_id
1 'polypeptide(L)' 'MKLIIGIILLVILLGSAWNNYRGLKHATAQGANTTRYKIILGVDVILFVLILLTIVLQLMH' A
#
# COMPACT_ATOMS: atom_id res chain seq x y z
N MET A 1 -16.52 -6.49 -13.28
CA MET A 1 -15.28 -5.81 -13.70
C MET A 1 -14.71 -4.86 -12.64
N LYS A 2 -15.46 -3.84 -12.16
CA LYS A 2 -14.93 -2.85 -11.19
C LYS A 2 -14.44 -3.45 -9.85
N LEU A 3 -15.22 -4.37 -9.25
CA LEU A 3 -14.82 -5.07 -8.02
C LEU A 3 -13.55 -5.92 -8.19
N ILE A 4 -13.45 -6.65 -9.30
CA ILE A 4 -12.29 -7.50 -9.64
C ILE A 4 -11.03 -6.64 -9.77
N ILE A 5 -11.12 -5.47 -10.41
CA ILE A 5 -10.00 -4.52 -10.51
C ILE A 5 -9.58 -4.03 -9.12
N GLY A 6 -10.54 -3.70 -8.24
CA GLY A 6 -10.25 -3.31 -6.86
C GLY A 6 -9.49 -4.39 -6.08
N ILE A 7 -9.89 -5.65 -6.21
CA ILE A 7 -9.21 -6.79 -5.58
C ILE A 7 -7.78 -6.95 -6.12
N ILE A 8 -7.59 -6.87 -7.44
CA ILE A 8 -6.26 -6.95 -8.07
C ILE A 8 -5.36 -5.82 -7.55
N LEU A 9 -5.88 -4.59 -7.47
CA LEU A 9 -5.14 -3.45 -6.94
C LEU A 9 -4.72 -3.68 -5.48
N LEU A 10 -5.60 -4.26 -4.63
CA LEU A 10 -5.23 -4.59 -3.25
C LEU A 10 -4.08 -5.58 -3.17
N VAL A 11 -4.07 -6.63 -4.00
CA VAL A 11 -2.98 -7.61 -4.02
C VAL A 11 -1.65 -6.97 -4.41
N ILE A 12 -1.65 -6.13 -5.45
CA ILE A 12 -0.46 -5.39 -5.89
C ILE A 12 0.03 -4.45 -4.79
N LEU A 13 -0.89 -3.73 -4.16
CA LEU A 13 -0.59 -2.76 -3.11
C LEU A 13 0.03 -3.43 -1.88
N LEU A 14 -0.50 -4.59 -1.46
CA LEU A 14 0.07 -5.38 -0.37
C LEU A 14 1.49 -5.86 -0.69
N GLY A 15 1.74 -6.28 -1.94
CA GLY A 15 3.08 -6.63 -2.41
C GLY A 15 4.06 -5.45 -2.38
N SER A 16 3.62 -4.27 -2.82
CA SER A 16 4.40 -3.01 -2.75
C SER A 16 4.74 -2.66 -1.30
N ALA A 17 3.72 -2.60 -0.44
CA ALA A 17 3.89 -2.25 0.97
C ALA A 17 4.84 -3.21 1.68
N TRP A 18 4.74 -4.51 1.41
CA TRP A 18 5.65 -5.51 1.97
C TRP A 18 7.11 -5.27 1.57
N ASN A 19 7.37 -5.06 0.26
CA ASN A 19 8.73 -4.83 -0.21
C ASN A 19 9.31 -3.50 0.32
N ASN A 20 8.48 -2.46 0.36
CA ASN A 20 8.86 -1.15 0.90
C ASN A 20 9.12 -1.20 2.41
N TYR A 21 8.34 -1.98 3.16
CA TYR A 21 8.58 -2.22 4.59
C TYR A 21 9.91 -2.94 4.85
N ARG A 22 10.21 -3.98 4.06
CA ARG A 22 11.51 -4.65 4.15
C ARG A 22 12.65 -3.70 3.80
N GLY A 23 12.52 -2.93 2.71
CA GLY A 23 13.49 -1.91 2.32
C GLY A 23 13.72 -0.86 3.42
N LEU A 24 12.65 -0.39 4.06
CA LEU A 24 12.70 0.51 5.20
C LEU A 24 13.47 -0.10 6.38
N LYS A 25 13.16 -1.35 6.75
CA LYS A 25 13.82 -2.05 7.85
C LYS A 25 15.32 -2.24 7.57
N HIS A 26 15.68 -2.64 6.35
CA HIS A 26 17.08 -2.78 5.94
C HIS A 26 17.82 -1.44 5.94
N ALA A 27 17.23 -0.38 5.37
CA ALA A 27 17.82 0.95 5.36
C ALA A 27 18.00 1.52 6.77
N THR A 28 17.03 1.30 7.66
CA THR A 28 17.10 1.71 9.07
C THR A 28 18.23 0.99 9.81
N ALA A 29 18.37 -0.32 9.59
CA ALA A 29 19.45 -1.13 10.20
C ALA A 29 20.84 -0.71 9.71
N GLN A 30 20.95 -0.15 8.51
CA GLN A 30 22.20 0.35 7.91
C GLN A 30 22.47 1.83 8.21
N GLY A 31 21.61 2.52 8.98
CA GLY A 31 21.72 3.97 9.21
C GLY A 31 21.52 4.82 7.95
N ALA A 32 20.98 4.24 6.88
CA ALA A 32 20.76 4.90 5.60
C ALA A 32 19.52 5.81 5.64
N ASN A 33 19.40 6.71 4.67
CA ASN A 33 18.23 7.60 4.55
C ASN A 33 16.95 6.79 4.29
N THR A 34 15.98 6.91 5.21
CA THR A 34 14.72 6.17 5.19
C THR A 34 13.53 6.98 4.70
N THR A 35 13.71 8.28 4.44
CA THR A 35 12.62 9.21 4.10
C THR A 35 11.82 8.75 2.89
N ARG A 36 12.50 8.29 1.84
CA ARG A 36 11.84 7.77 0.63
C ARG A 36 10.95 6.55 0.94
N TYR A 37 11.48 5.57 1.68
CA TYR A 37 10.71 4.37 2.03
C TYR A 37 9.51 4.71 2.91
N LYS A 38 9.66 5.63 3.87
CA LYS A 38 8.56 6.09 4.73
C LYS A 38 7.46 6.79 3.93
N ILE A 39 7.82 7.66 2.98
CA ILE A 39 6.86 8.34 2.11
C ILE A 39 6.09 7.32 1.27
N ILE A 40 6.79 6.37 0.63
CA ILE A 40 6.15 5.37 -0.24
C ILE A 40 5.22 4.46 0.59
N LEU A 41 5.65 3.99 1.76
CA LEU A 41 4.78 3.23 2.68
C LEU A 41 3.56 4.04 3.12
N GLY A 42 3.73 5.32 3.42
CA GLY A 42 2.61 6.21 3.76
C GLY A 42 1.59 6.32 2.63
N VAL A 43 2.06 6.44 1.38
CA VAL A 43 1.20 6.45 0.19
C VAL A 43 0.48 5.11 0.03
N ASP A 44 1.20 3.98 0.20
CA ASP A 44 0.59 2.64 0.13
C ASP A 44 -0.55 2.51 1.16
N VAL A 45 -0.38 3.01 2.39
CA VAL A 45 -1.44 2.98 3.42
C VAL A 45 -2.65 3.84 3.03
N ILE A 46 -2.43 5.05 2.52
CA ILE A 46 -3.52 5.93 2.08
C ILE A 46 -4.31 5.29 0.95
N LEU A 47 -3.62 4.73 -0.05
CA LEU A 47 -4.25 4.04 -1.18
C LEU A 47 -5.05 2.81 -0.71
N PHE A 48 -4.55 2.08 0.27
CA PHE A 48 -5.25 0.91 0.83
C PHE A 48 -6.61 1.31 1.41
N VAL A 49 -6.63 2.38 2.22
CA VAL A 49 -7.86 2.90 2.82
C VAL A 49 -8.85 3.38 1.75
N LEU A 50 -8.37 4.10 0.73
CA LEU A 50 -9.22 4.61 -0.35
C LEU A 50 -9.84 3.48 -1.18
N ILE A 51 -9.06 2.44 -1.50
CA ILE A 51 -9.56 1.27 -2.25
C ILE A 51 -10.59 0.52 -1.41
N LEU A 52 -10.33 0.30 -0.11
CA LEU A 52 -11.30 -0.33 0.79
C LEU A 52 -12.60 0.47 0.88
N LEU A 53 -12.53 1.78 1.08
CA LEU A 53 -13.72 2.64 1.11
C LEU A 53 -14.51 2.55 -0.19
N THR A 54 -13.82 2.57 -1.33
CA THR A 54 -14.46 2.45 -2.65
C THR A 54 -15.18 1.11 -2.82
N ILE A 55 -14.57 0.01 -2.39
CA ILE A 55 -15.19 -1.32 -2.44
C ILE A 55 -16.40 -1.37 -1.52
N VAL A 56 -16.30 -0.86 -0.29
CA VAL A 56 -17.43 -0.80 0.66
C VAL A 56 -18.59 0.01 0.07
N LEU A 57 -18.31 1.20 -0.47
CA LEU A 57 -19.33 2.04 -1.11
C LEU A 57 -20.00 1.36 -2.31
N GLN A 58 -19.24 0.58 -3.09
CA GLN A 58 -19.75 -0.23 -4.20
C GLN A 58 -20.58 -1.44 -3.75
N LEU A 59 -20.41 -1.91 -2.52
CA LEU A 59 -21.23 -3.01 -1.97
C LEU A 59 -22.53 -2.49 -1.34
N MET A 60 -22.57 -1.20 -0.97
CA MET A 60 -23.74 -0.54 -0.38
C MET A 60 -24.72 0.03 -1.41
N HIS A 61 -24.29 0.22 -2.66
CA HIS A 61 -25.08 0.71 -3.80
C HIS A 61 -25.08 -0.30 -4.93
#